data_AF-A0A7M3MH26-F1
#
_entry.id   AF-A0A7M3MH26-F1
#
_cell.length_a   1.000
_cell.length_b   1.000
_cell.length_c   1.000
_cell.angle_alpha   90.00
_cell.angle_beta   90.00
_cell.angle_gamma   90.00
#
_symmetry.space_group_name_H-M   'P 1'
#
loop_
_entity.id
_entity.type
_entity.pdbx_description
1 polymer ?
#
loop_
_entity_poly.entity_id
_entity_poly.type
_entity_poly.pdbx_seq_one_letter_code
_entity_poly.pdbx_strand_id
1 'polypeptide(L)'
;MPSNESGDAPSRIVDSLSGRDASYEVHLQNLECSCEEWRNCRSRLPAGDLRRCCRHLVYALAREPEQGPANLAGQTRTVSRFKRLAAKREGFPLCRRILPVAVPIGGGKKADADLFFPLDPVAIPWVTVLIGKTVFRYHPAEDRWANDDVPPKPIRDELELRIHKALNQEQAARKDSVPENAERRAPAPTPSAAISKTGHIDAGEPASDTDAGSGKKPLRFETSAPTETRKRRKRRGWLIFLVILLGGVLYWTDNVTMPPLSNKADGPVISGEQPLPGRPDVAAPDVHPPLEPPLPRDSEVGTSAAGNPPAGDPPEWDLREPLSNASLAADLLELIERDPDRGRYTLSRKVQGGTLLFGADLDLDVVFRIYRGDDGAERRDRWIGHVRHRLRSAADGGSLDAVPAQGAS
;
A
#
# COMPACT_ATOMS: atom_id res chain seq x y z
N MET A 1 24.30 -36.80 20.72
CA MET A 1 23.61 -35.81 19.87
C MET A 1 22.36 -35.40 20.63
N PRO A 2 22.35 -34.24 21.32
CA PRO A 2 21.13 -33.80 21.99
C PRO A 2 20.09 -33.54 20.89
N SER A 3 18.92 -34.16 21.04
CA SER A 3 17.74 -33.86 20.25
C SER A 3 17.48 -32.37 20.41
N ASN A 4 17.67 -31.61 19.34
CA ASN A 4 17.23 -30.23 19.30
C ASN A 4 15.70 -30.30 19.31
N GLU A 5 15.10 -30.33 20.50
CA GLU A 5 13.70 -30.03 20.67
C GLU A 5 13.54 -28.61 20.15
N SER A 6 13.10 -28.50 18.89
CA SER A 6 12.62 -27.25 18.33
C SER A 6 11.37 -26.91 19.13
N GLY A 7 11.56 -26.26 20.28
CA GLY A 7 10.48 -25.72 21.06
C GLY A 7 9.71 -24.79 20.14
N ASP A 8 8.52 -25.22 19.74
CA ASP A 8 7.65 -24.42 18.89
C ASP A 8 7.44 -23.08 19.58
N ALA A 9 7.89 -22.02 18.91
CA ALA A 9 7.73 -20.67 19.42
C ALA A 9 6.23 -20.42 19.63
N PRO A 10 5.81 -19.96 20.83
CA PRO A 10 4.39 -19.84 21.14
C PRO A 10 3.69 -18.94 20.12
N SER A 11 2.65 -19.47 19.49
CA SER A 11 1.76 -18.71 18.64
C SER A 11 0.78 -17.88 19.48
N ARG A 12 0.25 -16.81 18.90
CA ARG A 12 -0.65 -15.88 19.61
C ARG A 12 -1.83 -15.50 18.74
N ILE A 13 -2.98 -15.33 19.38
CA ILE A 13 -4.19 -14.85 18.73
C ILE A 13 -4.31 -13.33 18.91
N VAL A 14 -4.48 -12.61 17.81
CA VAL A 14 -4.64 -11.15 17.78
C VAL A 14 -5.94 -10.81 17.06
N ASP A 15 -6.79 -10.02 17.70
CA ASP A 15 -8.06 -9.59 17.11
C ASP A 15 -7.85 -8.70 15.89
N SER A 16 -8.75 -8.85 14.92
CA SER A 16 -8.86 -8.00 13.73
C SER A 16 -9.11 -6.56 14.14
N LEU A 17 -8.15 -5.70 13.83
CA LEU A 17 -8.30 -4.25 14.01
C LEU A 17 -9.27 -3.62 12.99
N SER A 18 -9.84 -4.41 12.07
CA SER A 18 -10.79 -3.95 11.04
C SER A 18 -12.25 -4.21 11.35
N GLY A 19 -12.61 -4.45 12.62
CA GLY A 19 -14.00 -4.47 13.09
C GLY A 19 -14.84 -5.69 12.69
N ARG A 20 -14.39 -6.50 11.73
CA ARG A 20 -14.93 -7.86 11.55
C ARG A 20 -14.33 -8.73 12.65
N ASP A 21 -15.14 -9.50 13.39
CA ASP A 21 -14.80 -10.44 14.48
C ASP A 21 -13.85 -11.58 14.07
N ALA A 22 -12.84 -11.29 13.25
CA ALA A 22 -11.82 -12.21 12.84
C ALA A 22 -10.66 -12.14 13.83
N SER A 23 -10.22 -13.27 14.34
CA SER A 23 -8.98 -13.39 15.10
C SER A 23 -7.89 -13.97 14.20
N TYR A 24 -6.67 -13.46 14.30
CA TYR A 24 -5.53 -13.93 13.51
C TYR A 24 -4.45 -14.52 14.40
N GLU A 25 -4.00 -15.72 14.07
CA GLU A 25 -2.78 -16.29 14.63
C GLU A 25 -1.53 -15.56 14.09
N VAL A 26 -0.63 -15.18 14.99
CA VAL A 26 0.66 -14.55 14.71
C VAL A 26 1.80 -15.27 15.44
N HIS A 27 2.93 -15.44 14.76
CA HIS A 27 4.18 -15.94 15.35
C HIS A 27 5.25 -14.84 15.29
N LEU A 28 5.54 -14.22 16.44
CA LEU A 28 6.37 -13.02 16.51
C LEU A 28 7.84 -13.30 16.20
N GLN A 29 8.38 -14.45 16.59
CA GLN A 29 9.77 -14.80 16.30
C GLN A 29 10.03 -15.01 14.80
N ASN A 30 9.08 -15.63 14.10
CA ASN A 30 9.20 -15.93 12.67
C ASN A 30 8.63 -14.82 11.78
N LEU A 31 7.95 -13.83 12.36
CA LEU A 31 7.19 -12.77 11.67
C LEU A 31 6.12 -13.35 10.74
N GLU A 32 5.33 -14.29 11.25
CA GLU A 32 4.29 -14.98 10.47
C GLU A 32 2.90 -14.62 10.95
N CYS A 33 1.94 -14.56 10.01
CA CYS A 33 0.56 -14.24 10.31
C CYS A 33 -0.37 -15.02 9.38
N SER A 34 -1.48 -15.50 9.94
CA SER A 34 -2.54 -16.20 9.22
C SER A 34 -3.39 -15.29 8.30
N CYS A 35 -3.24 -13.96 8.40
CA CYS A 35 -4.03 -13.05 7.57
C CYS A 35 -3.73 -13.19 6.08
N GLU A 36 -4.74 -12.90 5.25
CA GLU A 36 -4.67 -13.08 3.80
C GLU A 36 -3.57 -12.24 3.15
N GLU A 37 -3.42 -10.98 3.56
CA GLU A 37 -2.36 -10.09 3.09
C GLU A 37 -0.96 -10.71 3.32
N TRP A 38 -0.76 -11.32 4.49
CA TRP A 38 0.50 -11.95 4.80
C TRP A 38 0.73 -13.17 3.90
N ARG A 39 -0.25 -14.07 3.81
CA ARG A 39 -0.16 -15.30 3.00
C ARG A 39 0.09 -15.00 1.53
N ASN A 40 -0.62 -14.03 0.97
CA ASN A 40 -0.58 -13.74 -0.46
C ASN A 40 0.65 -12.92 -0.86
N CYS A 41 1.09 -11.99 -0.02
CA CYS A 41 2.11 -11.00 -0.39
C CYS A 41 3.39 -11.13 0.42
N ARG A 42 3.30 -11.25 1.74
CA ARG A 42 4.43 -11.09 2.66
C ARG A 42 5.20 -12.38 2.92
N SER A 43 4.55 -13.52 2.83
CA SER A 43 5.14 -14.86 2.97
C SER A 43 6.34 -15.09 2.04
N ARG A 44 6.35 -14.40 0.88
CA ARG A 44 7.40 -14.47 -0.15
C ARG A 44 8.69 -13.75 0.23
N LEU A 45 8.67 -12.90 1.25
CA LEU A 45 9.84 -12.18 1.72
C LEU A 45 10.68 -13.07 2.65
N PRO A 46 12.01 -12.89 2.70
CA PRO A 46 12.88 -13.72 3.53
C PRO A 46 12.49 -13.68 5.01
N ALA A 47 12.64 -14.80 5.72
CA ALA A 47 12.43 -14.86 7.16
C ALA A 47 13.27 -13.81 7.91
N GLY A 48 12.71 -13.21 8.96
CA GLY A 48 13.35 -12.13 9.71
C GLY A 48 13.35 -10.75 9.04
N ASP A 49 12.81 -10.62 7.83
CA ASP A 49 12.65 -9.33 7.15
C ASP A 49 11.46 -8.55 7.73
N LEU A 50 11.71 -7.30 8.15
CA LEU A 50 10.68 -6.39 8.67
C LEU A 50 9.50 -6.19 7.72
N ARG A 51 9.73 -6.30 6.41
CA ARG A 51 8.70 -6.18 5.39
C ARG A 51 7.66 -7.31 5.44
N ARG A 52 7.96 -8.43 6.15
CA ARG A 52 6.97 -9.47 6.46
C ARG A 52 5.87 -9.00 7.41
N CYS A 53 6.07 -7.89 8.12
CA CYS A 53 5.14 -7.45 9.16
C CYS A 53 3.88 -6.80 8.54
N CYS A 54 2.79 -7.57 8.46
CA CYS A 54 1.44 -7.04 8.23
C CYS A 54 0.99 -6.18 9.41
N ARG A 55 -0.18 -5.53 9.29
CA ARG A 55 -0.73 -4.70 10.37
C ARG A 55 -0.88 -5.46 11.71
N HIS A 56 -1.23 -6.74 11.67
CA HIS A 56 -1.41 -7.56 12.89
C HIS A 56 -0.07 -7.84 13.58
N LEU A 57 0.96 -8.20 12.80
CA LEU A 57 2.32 -8.40 13.32
C LEU A 57 2.90 -7.11 13.89
N VAL A 58 2.71 -5.97 13.19
CA VAL A 58 3.14 -4.66 13.69
C VAL A 58 2.47 -4.33 15.02
N TYR A 59 1.17 -4.59 15.13
CA TYR A 59 0.43 -4.34 16.37
C TYR A 59 0.93 -5.22 17.52
N ALA A 60 1.13 -6.51 17.28
CA ALA A 60 1.63 -7.44 18.29
C ALA A 60 3.07 -7.10 18.73
N LEU A 61 3.97 -6.83 17.78
CA LEU A 61 5.36 -6.43 18.07
C LEU A 61 5.47 -5.06 18.73
N ALA A 62 4.52 -4.16 18.50
CA ALA A 62 4.50 -2.87 19.19
C ALA A 62 4.18 -3.00 20.68
N ARG A 63 3.41 -4.04 21.06
CA ARG A 63 3.05 -4.36 22.45
C ARG A 63 4.17 -5.14 23.14
N GLU A 64 4.76 -6.12 22.45
CA GLU A 64 5.70 -7.09 23.03
C GLU A 64 6.94 -7.23 22.13
N PRO A 65 7.77 -6.17 22.03
CA PRO A 65 8.92 -6.14 21.13
C PRO A 65 10.00 -7.17 21.45
N GLU A 66 10.12 -7.58 22.72
CA GLU A 66 11.03 -8.61 23.20
C GLU A 66 10.75 -10.01 22.65
N GLN A 67 9.54 -10.26 22.13
CA GLN A 67 9.17 -11.53 21.51
C GLN A 67 9.40 -11.57 20.00
N GLY A 68 9.86 -10.45 19.42
CA GLY A 68 10.32 -10.43 18.05
C GLY A 68 11.57 -11.31 17.84
N PRO A 69 11.98 -11.52 16.59
CA PRO A 69 13.24 -12.21 16.31
C PRO A 69 14.42 -11.44 16.92
N ALA A 70 15.47 -12.17 17.27
CA ALA A 70 16.63 -11.62 17.98
C ALA A 70 17.30 -10.44 17.26
N ASN A 71 17.22 -10.40 15.92
CA ASN A 71 17.74 -9.28 15.14
C ASN A 71 16.92 -8.00 15.32
N LEU A 72 15.64 -8.08 15.75
CA LEU A 72 14.77 -6.94 16.02
C LEU A 72 14.71 -6.58 17.50
N ALA A 73 14.83 -7.58 18.37
CA ALA A 73 14.86 -7.40 19.81
C ALA A 73 15.99 -6.42 20.20
N GLY A 74 15.67 -5.39 20.97
CA GLY A 74 16.62 -4.35 21.38
C GLY A 74 16.91 -3.25 20.35
N GLN A 75 16.37 -3.32 19.13
CA GLN A 75 16.50 -2.22 18.17
C GLN A 75 15.48 -1.10 18.49
N THR A 76 15.83 -0.16 19.36
CA THR A 76 14.96 0.96 19.79
C THR A 76 14.29 1.70 18.63
N ARG A 77 15.02 1.90 17.52
CA ARG A 77 14.48 2.54 16.30
C ARG A 77 13.37 1.70 15.66
N THR A 78 13.55 0.39 15.59
CA THR A 78 12.58 -0.55 15.02
C THR A 78 11.34 -0.67 15.89
N VAL A 79 11.50 -0.77 17.22
CA VAL A 79 10.37 -0.70 18.17
C VAL A 79 9.59 0.61 18.02
N SER A 80 10.31 1.72 17.88
CA SER A 80 9.68 3.03 17.63
C SER A 80 8.93 3.07 16.29
N ARG A 81 9.43 2.41 15.23
CA ARG A 81 8.68 2.24 13.97
C ARG A 81 7.40 1.42 14.18
N PHE A 82 7.48 0.29 14.88
CA PHE A 82 6.31 -0.55 15.17
C PHE A 82 5.23 0.24 15.90
N LYS A 83 5.58 0.95 16.98
CA LYS A 83 4.62 1.77 17.73
C LYS A 83 3.95 2.84 16.86
N ARG A 84 4.72 3.49 15.98
CA ARG A 84 4.19 4.50 15.05
C ARG A 84 3.21 3.91 14.05
N LEU A 85 3.57 2.82 13.39
CA LEU A 85 2.74 2.18 12.37
C LEU A 85 1.51 1.49 13.00
N ALA A 86 1.65 0.94 14.20
CA ALA A 86 0.54 0.37 14.97
C ALA A 86 -0.50 1.44 15.32
N ALA A 87 -0.07 2.63 15.73
CA ALA A 87 -0.98 3.75 16.04
C ALA A 87 -1.80 4.20 14.82
N LYS A 88 -1.26 4.03 13.61
CA LYS A 88 -1.95 4.34 12.34
C LYS A 88 -2.72 3.15 11.76
N ARG A 89 -2.56 1.95 12.33
CA ARG A 89 -3.12 0.67 11.83
C ARG A 89 -2.70 0.31 10.40
N GLU A 90 -1.60 0.86 9.89
CA GLU A 90 -1.19 0.73 8.48
C GLU A 90 -0.31 -0.49 8.18
N GLY A 91 0.31 -1.12 9.20
CA GLY A 91 1.35 -2.13 8.96
C GLY A 91 2.58 -1.57 8.23
N PHE A 92 3.56 -2.40 7.85
CA PHE A 92 4.64 -1.93 6.97
C PHE A 92 4.17 -1.88 5.52
N PRO A 93 4.41 -0.82 4.72
CA PRO A 93 4.08 -0.86 3.30
C PRO A 93 4.72 -2.07 2.60
N LEU A 94 4.03 -2.67 1.62
CA LEU A 94 4.63 -3.65 0.72
C LEU A 94 5.70 -2.96 -0.13
N CYS A 95 6.95 -3.06 0.32
CA CYS A 95 8.06 -2.30 -0.23
C CYS A 95 9.22 -3.21 -0.62
N ARG A 96 9.94 -2.85 -1.68
CA ARG A 96 11.17 -3.55 -2.07
C ARG A 96 12.37 -3.14 -1.21
N ARG A 97 12.30 -1.98 -0.55
CA ARG A 97 13.40 -1.40 0.21
C ARG A 97 12.88 -0.40 1.23
N ILE A 98 13.50 -0.41 2.40
CA ILE A 98 13.37 0.61 3.44
C ILE A 98 14.70 1.34 3.54
N LEU A 99 14.70 2.66 3.39
CA LEU A 99 15.91 3.49 3.48
C LEU A 99 15.78 4.48 4.66
N PRO A 100 16.54 4.28 5.75
CA PRO A 100 16.62 5.26 6.82
C PRO A 100 17.41 6.50 6.34
N VAL A 101 16.86 7.69 6.59
CA VAL A 101 17.51 8.97 6.29
C VAL A 101 17.37 9.93 7.48
N ALA A 102 18.32 10.85 7.62
CA ALA A 102 18.26 11.92 8.62
C ALA A 102 17.92 13.24 7.92
N VAL A 103 16.85 13.92 8.36
CA VAL A 103 16.34 15.15 7.74
C VAL A 103 16.48 16.34 8.70
N PRO A 104 16.79 17.55 8.21
CA PRO A 104 16.96 18.74 9.05
C PRO A 104 15.60 19.29 9.51
N ILE A 105 15.38 19.43 10.82
CA ILE A 105 14.11 19.95 11.38
C ILE A 105 14.22 21.41 11.88
N GLY A 106 15.28 22.12 11.49
CA GLY A 106 15.59 23.46 11.96
C GLY A 106 16.43 23.48 13.25
N GLY A 107 17.02 24.63 13.57
CA GLY A 107 17.84 24.81 14.79
C GLY A 107 19.04 23.86 14.90
N GLY A 108 19.60 23.42 13.76
CA GLY A 108 20.71 22.45 13.72
C GLY A 108 20.34 21.01 14.08
N LYS A 109 19.07 20.73 14.43
CA LYS A 109 18.60 19.39 14.79
C LYS A 109 18.24 18.57 13.56
N LYS A 110 18.36 17.25 13.68
CA LYS A 110 17.95 16.28 12.66
C LYS A 110 16.91 15.33 13.23
N ALA A 111 15.92 14.97 12.43
CA ALA A 111 14.98 13.89 12.72
C ALA A 111 15.29 12.67 11.86
N ASP A 112 14.97 11.49 12.40
CA ASP A 112 14.97 10.26 11.63
C ASP A 112 13.71 10.17 10.77
N ALA A 113 13.92 9.88 9.49
CA ALA A 113 12.88 9.52 8.53
C ALA A 113 13.17 8.15 7.93
N ASP A 114 12.12 7.44 7.52
CA ASP A 114 12.21 6.17 6.83
C ASP A 114 11.48 6.26 5.49
N LEU A 115 12.17 5.95 4.40
CA LEU A 115 11.63 5.95 3.04
C LEU A 115 11.30 4.51 2.63
N PHE A 116 10.05 4.27 2.23
CA PHE A 116 9.55 2.96 1.79
C PHE A 116 9.32 3.01 0.29
N PHE A 117 10.16 2.29 -0.46
CA PHE A 117 10.04 2.20 -1.92
C PHE A 117 9.08 1.07 -2.28
N PRO A 118 8.01 1.33 -3.05
CA PRO A 118 6.98 0.35 -3.35
C PRO A 118 7.57 -0.90 -4.01
N LEU A 119 6.97 -2.07 -3.72
CA LEU A 119 7.39 -3.34 -4.32
C LEU A 119 7.17 -3.32 -5.85
N ASP A 120 6.00 -2.83 -6.26
CA ASP A 120 5.64 -2.60 -7.66
C ASP A 120 5.46 -1.08 -7.89
N PRO A 121 6.48 -0.40 -8.43
CA PRO A 121 6.40 1.03 -8.70
C PRO A 121 5.47 1.40 -9.85
N VAL A 122 5.03 0.44 -10.68
CA VAL A 122 4.07 0.69 -11.77
C VAL A 122 2.66 0.74 -11.21
N ALA A 123 2.29 -0.24 -10.38
CA ALA A 123 0.97 -0.28 -9.74
C ALA A 123 0.84 0.76 -8.62
N ILE A 124 1.91 1.00 -7.86
CA ILE A 124 1.92 1.92 -6.73
C ILE A 124 3.14 2.85 -6.89
N PRO A 125 2.99 3.99 -7.59
CA PRO A 125 4.13 4.86 -7.91
C PRO A 125 4.55 5.79 -6.76
N TRP A 126 4.09 5.52 -5.54
CA TRP A 126 4.27 6.39 -4.37
C TRP A 126 5.35 5.84 -3.43
N VAL A 127 6.37 6.65 -3.17
CA VAL A 127 7.30 6.44 -2.07
C VAL A 127 6.64 6.93 -0.79
N THR A 128 6.48 6.05 0.19
CA THR A 128 5.95 6.43 1.50
C THR A 128 7.10 6.92 2.38
N VAL A 129 6.91 8.04 3.08
CA VAL A 129 7.90 8.67 3.94
C VAL A 129 7.33 8.76 5.35
N LEU A 130 8.01 8.19 6.33
CA LEU A 130 7.60 8.24 7.73
C LEU A 130 8.57 9.10 8.55
N ILE A 131 8.08 10.22 9.09
CA ILE A 131 8.86 11.16 9.92
C ILE A 131 8.12 11.39 11.23
N GLY A 132 8.70 10.99 12.36
CA GLY A 132 7.93 10.97 13.62
C GLY A 132 6.63 10.20 13.39
N LYS A 133 5.48 10.73 13.82
CA LYS A 133 4.15 10.11 13.63
C LYS A 133 3.47 10.44 12.29
N THR A 134 4.12 11.25 11.45
CA THR A 134 3.54 11.76 10.20
C THR A 134 3.96 10.89 9.03
N VAL A 135 3.01 10.60 8.15
CA VAL A 135 3.20 9.84 6.92
C VAL A 135 3.01 10.81 5.76
N PHE A 136 3.95 10.80 4.82
CA PHE A 136 3.86 11.54 3.57
C PHE A 136 4.01 10.57 2.40
N ARG A 137 3.53 10.95 1.22
CA ARG A 137 3.68 10.16 0.00
C ARG A 137 4.17 11.04 -1.12
N TYR A 138 5.19 10.57 -1.83
CA TYR A 138 5.84 11.30 -2.92
C TYR A 138 5.87 10.47 -4.19
N HIS A 139 5.52 11.07 -5.32
CA HIS A 139 5.49 10.47 -6.65
C HIS A 139 6.75 10.86 -7.43
N PRO A 140 7.77 10.00 -7.53
CA PRO A 140 9.06 10.39 -8.08
C PRO A 140 9.01 10.75 -9.57
N ALA A 141 8.13 10.12 -10.34
CA ALA A 141 8.01 10.39 -11.78
C ALA A 141 7.25 11.67 -12.10
N GLU A 142 6.40 12.16 -11.18
CA GLU A 142 5.60 13.38 -11.37
C GLU A 142 6.14 14.53 -10.52
N ASP A 143 7.23 14.28 -9.78
CA ASP A 143 7.88 15.22 -8.87
C ASP A 143 6.90 15.95 -7.93
N ARG A 144 5.97 15.20 -7.32
CA ARG A 144 4.93 15.79 -6.46
C ARG A 144 4.61 14.95 -5.23
N TRP A 145 4.13 15.63 -4.21
CA TRP A 145 3.57 15.01 -3.01
C TRP A 145 2.07 14.70 -3.19
N ALA A 146 1.55 13.74 -2.45
CA ALA A 146 0.13 13.40 -2.47
C ALA A 146 -0.72 14.49 -1.78
N ASN A 147 -1.89 14.79 -2.35
CA ASN A 147 -3.03 15.54 -1.79
C ASN A 147 -2.72 16.40 -0.55
N ASP A 148 -2.13 17.58 -0.76
CA ASP A 148 -1.81 18.61 0.25
C ASP A 148 -0.89 18.20 1.42
N ASP A 149 -0.52 16.92 1.53
CA ASP A 149 0.40 16.36 2.52
C ASP A 149 1.86 16.60 2.12
N VAL A 150 2.24 17.87 2.12
CA VAL A 150 3.59 18.32 1.77
C VAL A 150 4.41 18.53 3.05
N PRO A 151 5.60 17.90 3.19
CA PRO A 151 6.50 18.22 4.29
C PRO A 151 6.88 19.71 4.27
N PRO A 152 7.12 20.34 5.42
CA PRO A 152 7.55 21.74 5.45
C PRO A 152 8.99 21.90 4.90
N LYS A 153 9.32 23.08 4.37
CA LYS A 153 10.72 23.43 4.07
C LYS A 153 11.50 23.60 5.39
N PRO A 154 12.79 23.20 5.46
CA PRO A 154 13.62 22.63 4.39
C PRO A 154 13.57 21.09 4.30
N ILE A 155 12.74 20.42 5.11
CA ILE A 155 12.64 18.94 5.16
C ILE A 155 12.27 18.38 3.79
N ARG A 156 11.31 19.01 3.12
CA ARG A 156 10.81 18.63 1.80
C ARG A 156 11.91 18.49 0.76
N ASP A 157 12.68 19.55 0.56
CA ASP A 157 13.67 19.63 -0.51
C ASP A 157 14.81 18.59 -0.28
N GLU A 158 15.19 18.34 0.98
CA GLU A 158 16.14 17.27 1.31
C GLU A 158 15.55 15.87 1.05
N LEU A 159 14.26 15.65 1.35
CA LEU A 159 13.61 14.36 1.11
C LEU A 159 13.51 14.05 -0.39
N GLU A 160 13.07 15.01 -1.20
CA GLU A 160 13.00 14.88 -2.66
C GLU A 160 14.37 14.49 -3.23
N LEU A 161 15.42 15.22 -2.84
CA LEU A 161 16.79 14.93 -3.24
C LEU A 161 17.23 13.52 -2.84
N ARG A 162 16.91 13.08 -1.61
CA ARG A 162 17.26 11.75 -1.11
C ARG A 162 16.52 10.63 -1.84
N ILE A 163 15.25 10.85 -2.15
CA ILE A 163 14.43 9.88 -2.89
C ILE A 163 15.00 9.70 -4.29
N HIS A 164 15.22 10.78 -5.03
CA HIS A 164 15.79 10.73 -6.38
C HIS A 164 17.19 10.11 -6.40
N LYS A 165 18.06 10.50 -5.46
CA LYS A 165 19.38 9.90 -5.32
C LYS A 165 19.32 8.40 -5.08
N ALA A 166 18.40 7.93 -4.23
CA ALA A 166 18.23 6.52 -3.94
C ALA A 166 17.71 5.74 -5.17
N LEU A 167 16.80 6.33 -5.94
CA LEU A 167 16.29 5.73 -7.19
C LEU A 167 17.38 5.63 -8.25
N ASN A 168 18.16 6.70 -8.46
CA ASN A 168 19.27 6.71 -9.41
C ASN A 168 20.34 5.67 -9.05
N GLN A 169 20.66 5.54 -7.76
CA GLN A 169 21.58 4.50 -7.29
C GLN A 169 21.06 3.09 -7.59
N GLU A 170 19.76 2.86 -7.46
CA GLU A 170 19.17 1.56 -7.77
C GLU A 170 19.15 1.28 -9.27
N GLN A 171 18.82 2.27 -10.10
CA GLN A 171 18.88 2.13 -11.55
C GLN A 171 20.30 1.84 -12.04
N ALA A 172 21.30 2.52 -11.47
CA ALA A 172 22.71 2.25 -11.75
C ALA A 172 23.09 0.82 -11.37
N ALA A 173 22.75 0.37 -10.16
CA ALA A 173 23.04 -0.99 -9.71
C ALA A 173 22.37 -2.07 -10.59
N ARG A 174 21.16 -1.81 -11.09
CA ARG A 174 20.48 -2.71 -12.03
C ARG A 174 21.22 -2.80 -13.36
N LYS A 175 21.66 -1.66 -13.90
CA LYS A 175 22.42 -1.62 -15.16
C LYS A 175 23.72 -2.41 -15.06
N ASP A 176 24.41 -2.31 -13.93
CA ASP A 176 25.67 -3.05 -13.69
C ASP A 176 25.44 -4.55 -13.44
N SER A 177 24.25 -4.93 -12.97
CA SER A 177 23.89 -6.33 -12.68
C SER A 177 23.41 -7.12 -13.88
N VAL A 178 23.11 -6.48 -15.02
CA VAL A 178 22.80 -7.19 -16.26
C VAL A 178 24.12 -7.71 -16.82
N PRO A 179 24.42 -9.02 -16.74
CA PRO A 179 25.67 -9.54 -17.25
C PRO A 179 25.74 -9.26 -18.75
N GLU A 180 26.79 -8.55 -19.18
CA GLU A 180 27.13 -8.24 -20.57
C GLU A 180 27.16 -9.51 -21.47
N ASN A 181 27.25 -10.70 -20.86
CA ASN A 181 27.17 -11.99 -21.53
C ASN A 181 25.77 -12.38 -22.05
N ALA A 182 24.69 -11.67 -21.70
CA ALA A 182 23.38 -11.90 -22.30
C ALA A 182 23.32 -11.43 -23.77
N GLU A 183 24.21 -10.53 -24.17
CA GLU A 183 24.23 -9.91 -25.51
C GLU A 183 25.18 -10.61 -26.49
N ARG A 184 25.91 -11.65 -26.04
CA ARG A 184 26.78 -12.50 -26.88
C ARG A 184 26.20 -13.88 -27.20
N ARG A 185 24.92 -14.14 -26.94
CA ARG A 185 24.24 -15.21 -27.67
C ARG A 185 24.02 -14.71 -29.09
N ALA A 186 24.98 -15.03 -29.96
CA ALA A 186 24.81 -14.94 -31.40
C ALA A 186 23.43 -15.49 -31.75
N PRO A 187 22.66 -14.83 -32.66
CA PRO A 187 21.39 -15.37 -33.10
C PRO A 187 21.63 -16.81 -33.52
N ALA A 188 20.85 -17.74 -32.95
CA ALA A 188 20.88 -19.13 -33.38
C ALA A 188 20.74 -19.13 -34.92
N PRO A 189 21.59 -19.87 -35.65
CA PRO A 189 21.50 -19.90 -37.10
C PRO A 189 20.07 -20.29 -37.47
N THR A 190 19.38 -19.39 -38.16
CA THR A 190 18.06 -19.64 -38.73
C THR A 190 18.17 -20.94 -39.55
N PRO A 191 17.36 -21.97 -39.28
CA PRO A 191 17.37 -23.14 -40.13
C PRO A 191 16.97 -22.71 -41.55
N SER A 192 17.93 -22.77 -42.48
CA SER A 192 17.68 -22.58 -43.91
C SER A 192 16.59 -23.55 -44.34
N ALA A 193 15.40 -23.03 -44.57
CA ALA A 193 14.36 -23.74 -45.30
C ALA A 193 14.90 -24.02 -46.70
N ALA A 194 15.02 -25.30 -47.03
CA ALA A 194 15.27 -25.77 -48.38
C ALA A 194 14.10 -25.34 -49.27
N ILE A 195 14.30 -24.31 -50.08
CA ILE A 195 13.39 -23.92 -51.15
C ILE A 195 13.76 -24.75 -52.38
N SER A 196 12.86 -25.67 -52.73
CA SER A 196 12.90 -26.41 -53.99
C SER A 196 12.67 -25.50 -55.19
N LYS A 197 13.54 -25.66 -56.19
CA LYS A 197 13.44 -25.11 -57.55
C LYS A 197 12.24 -25.69 -58.32
N THR A 198 11.58 -24.82 -59.08
CA THR A 198 10.96 -24.99 -60.43
C THR A 198 10.26 -23.63 -60.70
N GLY A 199 10.32 -22.91 -61.82
CA GLY A 199 10.99 -22.87 -63.13
C GLY A 199 10.46 -21.56 -63.80
N HIS A 200 11.32 -20.74 -64.44
CA HIS A 200 11.28 -20.42 -65.91
C HIS A 200 10.13 -19.44 -66.33
N ILE A 201 10.23 -18.31 -67.07
CA ILE A 201 11.26 -17.58 -67.87
C ILE A 201 10.86 -16.08 -68.02
N ASP A 202 11.86 -15.24 -68.36
CA ASP A 202 11.87 -14.05 -69.27
C ASP A 202 11.01 -12.80 -68.98
N ALA A 203 11.40 -11.56 -69.27
CA ALA A 203 12.63 -10.92 -69.77
C ALA A 203 12.45 -9.39 -69.58
N GLY A 204 13.53 -8.60 -69.44
CA GLY A 204 13.46 -7.14 -69.58
C GLY A 204 14.49 -6.32 -68.78
N GLU A 205 15.75 -6.37 -69.18
CA GLU A 205 16.76 -5.30 -69.05
C GLU A 205 16.52 -4.21 -70.14
N PRO A 206 17.18 -3.01 -70.17
CA PRO A 206 18.47 -2.68 -69.54
C PRO A 206 18.64 -1.27 -68.92
N ALA A 207 19.85 -1.09 -68.34
CA ALA A 207 20.66 0.14 -68.17
C ALA A 207 20.28 1.08 -67.00
N SER A 208 21.20 1.60 -66.18
CA SER A 208 22.62 1.93 -66.40
C SER A 208 23.39 2.08 -65.06
N ASP A 209 24.66 1.65 -65.03
CA ASP A 209 25.89 2.39 -64.62
C ASP A 209 25.73 3.66 -63.77
N THR A 210 26.52 4.02 -62.76
CA THR A 210 27.93 3.77 -62.34
C THR A 210 28.05 4.40 -60.94
N ASP A 211 28.64 3.76 -59.94
CA ASP A 211 30.06 3.82 -59.51
C ASP A 211 30.47 5.08 -58.68
N ALA A 212 31.49 4.87 -57.83
CA ALA A 212 32.28 5.81 -57.01
C ALA A 212 32.01 5.82 -55.50
N GLY A 213 32.92 5.15 -54.78
CA GLY A 213 32.96 5.05 -53.32
C GLY A 213 33.54 6.26 -52.58
N SER A 214 33.54 6.13 -51.25
CA SER A 214 34.41 6.91 -50.36
C SER A 214 34.51 6.20 -49.01
N GLY A 215 35.67 5.57 -48.78
CA GLY A 215 36.02 5.01 -47.48
C GLY A 215 36.32 6.10 -46.46
N LYS A 216 35.78 5.95 -45.24
CA LYS A 216 36.21 6.71 -44.07
C LYS A 216 36.61 5.75 -42.95
N LYS A 217 37.90 5.82 -42.59
CA LYS A 217 38.51 5.17 -41.42
C LYS A 217 37.97 5.82 -40.13
N PRO A 218 37.76 5.06 -39.05
CA PRO A 218 37.50 5.65 -37.74
C PRO A 218 38.82 6.15 -37.10
N LEU A 219 38.83 7.43 -36.73
CA LEU A 219 39.88 8.05 -35.91
C LEU A 219 39.84 7.50 -34.48
N ARG A 220 40.97 6.93 -34.06
CA ARG A 220 41.26 6.49 -32.70
C ARG A 220 41.81 7.68 -31.91
N PHE A 221 41.06 8.18 -30.93
CA PHE A 221 41.56 9.16 -29.97
C PHE A 221 42.20 8.42 -28.79
N GLU A 222 43.53 8.52 -28.69
CA GLU A 222 44.25 8.24 -27.45
C GLU A 222 44.14 9.45 -26.54
N THR A 223 43.64 9.25 -25.30
CA THR A 223 43.66 10.28 -24.25
C THR A 223 44.52 9.75 -23.11
N SER A 224 45.69 10.36 -22.95
CA SER A 224 46.62 10.14 -21.84
C SER A 224 46.07 10.76 -20.54
N ALA A 225 46.20 10.01 -19.45
CA ALA A 225 45.76 10.40 -18.11
C ALA A 225 46.82 11.26 -17.38
N PRO A 226 46.42 12.25 -16.54
CA PRO A 226 47.32 12.85 -15.56
C PRO A 226 47.09 12.27 -14.15
N THR A 227 48.11 11.58 -13.65
CA THR A 227 48.22 11.05 -12.29
C THR A 227 48.69 12.11 -11.29
N GLU A 228 47.79 12.91 -10.71
CA GLU A 228 48.17 13.79 -9.56
C GLU A 228 47.14 13.88 -8.41
N THR A 229 45.93 13.34 -8.56
CA THR A 229 44.87 13.55 -7.54
C THR A 229 44.96 12.63 -6.30
N ARG A 230 45.91 11.70 -6.25
CA ARG A 230 45.94 10.64 -5.21
C ARG A 230 46.54 11.08 -3.86
N LYS A 231 47.35 12.14 -3.80
CA LYS A 231 47.97 12.60 -2.54
C LYS A 231 47.05 13.45 -1.65
N ARG A 232 46.03 14.12 -2.19
CA ARG A 232 45.13 14.99 -1.39
C ARG A 232 44.09 14.22 -0.56
N ARG A 233 43.72 12.99 -0.93
CA ARG A 233 42.71 12.20 -0.18
C ARG A 233 43.21 11.66 1.15
N LYS A 234 44.51 11.35 1.28
CA LYS A 234 45.09 10.83 2.53
C LYS A 234 45.07 11.85 3.69
N ARG A 235 45.27 13.14 3.40
CA ARG A 235 45.29 14.18 4.44
C ARG A 235 43.91 14.47 5.05
N ARG A 236 42.83 14.35 4.26
CA ARG A 236 41.46 14.56 4.77
C ARG A 236 40.96 13.40 5.65
N GLY A 237 41.34 12.16 5.32
CA GLY A 237 40.99 11.00 6.15
C GLY A 237 41.63 11.03 7.54
N TRP A 238 42.88 11.48 7.64
CA TRP A 238 43.60 11.56 8.91
C TRP A 238 43.00 12.62 9.86
N LEU A 239 42.55 13.76 9.32
CA LEU A 239 41.97 14.83 10.13
C LEU A 239 40.60 14.44 10.72
N ILE A 240 39.80 13.66 9.97
CA ILE A 240 38.51 13.12 10.46
C ILE A 240 38.76 12.09 11.57
N PHE A 241 39.77 11.22 11.42
CA PHE A 241 40.12 10.24 12.44
C PHE A 241 40.53 10.90 13.76
N LEU A 242 41.27 12.00 13.69
CA LEU A 242 41.75 12.75 14.85
C LEU A 242 40.60 13.45 15.61
N VAL A 243 39.59 13.98 14.90
CA VAL A 243 38.38 14.57 15.51
C VAL A 243 37.52 13.51 16.22
N ILE A 244 37.39 12.31 15.64
CA ILE A 244 36.64 11.21 16.28
C ILE A 244 37.34 10.73 17.55
N LEU A 245 38.67 10.63 17.53
CA LEU A 245 39.45 10.18 18.68
C LEU A 245 39.38 11.18 19.84
N LEU A 246 39.48 12.49 19.56
CA LEU A 246 39.31 13.54 20.59
C LEU A 246 37.87 13.63 21.12
N GLY A 247 36.86 13.47 20.25
CA GLY A 247 35.45 13.47 20.66
C GLY A 247 35.09 12.27 21.55
N GLY A 248 35.66 11.10 21.27
CA GLY A 248 35.43 9.88 22.07
C GLY A 248 36.02 9.97 23.48
N VAL A 249 37.20 10.60 23.63
CA VAL A 249 37.85 10.76 24.95
C VAL A 249 37.07 11.73 25.85
N LEU A 250 36.55 12.83 25.30
CA LEU A 250 35.73 13.79 26.06
C LEU A 250 34.36 13.20 26.46
N TYR A 251 33.78 12.32 25.64
CA TYR A 251 32.51 11.67 25.96
C TYR A 251 32.65 10.62 27.08
N TRP A 252 33.84 10.06 27.27
CA TRP A 252 34.08 9.04 28.29
C TRP A 252 34.28 9.65 29.68
N THR A 253 34.81 10.87 29.77
CA THR A 253 35.03 11.55 31.06
C THR A 253 33.74 12.03 31.74
N ASP A 254 32.67 12.28 30.98
CA ASP A 254 31.38 12.75 31.54
C ASP A 254 30.48 11.64 32.09
N ASN A 255 30.75 10.36 31.80
CA ASN A 255 29.84 9.26 32.17
C ASN A 255 30.21 8.49 33.45
N VAL A 256 31.24 8.91 34.21
CA VAL A 256 31.75 8.15 35.37
C VAL A 256 31.32 8.69 36.73
N THR A 257 30.47 9.73 36.82
CA THR A 257 30.00 10.24 38.12
C THR A 257 28.49 10.46 38.20
N MET A 258 27.76 9.41 38.60
CA MET A 258 26.50 9.58 39.34
C MET A 258 26.42 8.61 40.52
N PRO A 259 26.05 9.08 41.73
CA PRO A 259 25.84 8.24 42.90
C PRO A 259 24.43 7.61 42.90
N PRO A 260 24.21 6.49 43.63
CA PRO A 260 22.92 5.82 43.69
C PRO A 260 21.92 6.58 44.58
N LEU A 261 20.67 6.70 44.10
CA LEU A 261 19.54 7.22 44.88
C LEU A 261 18.98 6.13 45.81
N SER A 262 18.72 6.54 47.04
CA SER A 262 18.29 5.73 48.18
C SER A 262 16.81 5.32 48.11
N ASN A 263 16.55 4.09 48.55
CA ASN A 263 15.24 3.57 48.93
C ASN A 263 14.70 4.26 50.18
N LYS A 264 13.43 4.71 50.17
CA LYS A 264 12.46 4.71 51.29
C LYS A 264 11.22 5.53 50.93
N ALA A 265 10.05 4.89 50.98
CA ALA A 265 8.87 5.42 51.68
C ALA A 265 7.73 4.39 51.58
N ASP A 266 7.43 3.79 52.72
CA ASP A 266 6.24 2.99 53.01
C ASP A 266 5.00 3.87 53.22
N GLY A 267 3.83 3.31 52.89
CA GLY A 267 2.56 3.55 53.57
C GLY A 267 1.40 4.09 52.70
N PRO A 268 0.12 3.91 53.11
CA PRO A 268 -0.46 2.79 53.85
C PRO A 268 -1.68 2.16 53.15
N VAL A 269 -2.01 0.96 53.64
CA VAL A 269 -3.17 0.12 53.33
C VAL A 269 -4.48 0.78 53.82
N ILE A 270 -5.50 0.80 52.96
CA ILE A 270 -6.91 0.91 53.38
C ILE A 270 -7.67 -0.27 52.76
N SER A 271 -8.10 -1.18 53.63
CA SER A 271 -9.12 -2.20 53.38
C SER A 271 -10.47 -1.71 53.91
N GLY A 272 -11.56 -2.10 53.23
CA GLY A 272 -12.95 -1.95 53.67
C GLY A 272 -13.88 -2.20 52.47
N GLU A 273 -14.33 -3.44 52.28
CA GLU A 273 -15.73 -3.90 52.45
C GLU A 273 -16.68 -3.34 51.35
N GLN A 274 -17.53 -4.11 50.64
CA GLN A 274 -18.38 -5.21 51.06
C GLN A 274 -19.02 -5.89 49.81
N PRO A 275 -19.45 -7.17 49.86
CA PRO A 275 -20.14 -7.85 48.76
C PRO A 275 -21.66 -7.64 48.82
N LEU A 276 -22.29 -7.38 47.67
CA LEU A 276 -23.75 -7.33 47.53
C LEU A 276 -24.38 -8.74 47.49
N PRO A 277 -25.60 -8.92 48.05
CA PRO A 277 -26.23 -10.21 48.24
C PRO A 277 -27.09 -10.66 47.06
N GLY A 278 -27.35 -11.97 47.08
CA GLY A 278 -28.16 -12.82 46.20
C GLY A 278 -29.28 -12.19 45.36
N ARG A 279 -29.34 -12.67 44.11
CA ARG A 279 -30.52 -12.57 43.25
C ARG A 279 -31.15 -13.97 43.16
N PRO A 280 -32.48 -14.11 43.37
CA PRO A 280 -33.15 -15.40 43.41
C PRO A 280 -33.44 -15.94 42.02
N ASP A 281 -33.53 -17.27 41.98
CA ASP A 281 -34.03 -18.09 40.88
C ASP A 281 -35.35 -17.55 40.31
N VAL A 282 -35.39 -17.32 39.00
CA VAL A 282 -36.63 -17.17 38.25
C VAL A 282 -36.65 -18.23 37.16
N ALA A 283 -37.69 -19.06 37.28
CA ALA A 283 -38.02 -20.19 36.45
C ALA A 283 -38.07 -19.87 34.95
N ALA A 284 -37.67 -20.86 34.16
CA ALA A 284 -37.96 -20.96 32.74
C ALA A 284 -39.48 -20.96 32.49
N PRO A 285 -39.94 -20.31 31.39
CA PRO A 285 -41.17 -20.70 30.76
C PRO A 285 -40.92 -21.40 29.41
N ASP A 286 -41.90 -22.21 29.10
CA ASP A 286 -41.93 -23.26 28.11
C ASP A 286 -41.76 -22.84 26.65
N VAL A 287 -41.29 -23.87 25.92
CA VAL A 287 -41.31 -24.12 24.49
C VAL A 287 -42.65 -23.73 23.84
N HIS A 288 -42.59 -22.93 22.77
CA HIS A 288 -43.52 -23.02 21.65
C HIS A 288 -42.75 -22.91 20.32
N PRO A 289 -42.90 -23.86 19.39
CA PRO A 289 -42.32 -23.74 18.06
C PRO A 289 -43.12 -22.76 17.17
N PRO A 290 -42.49 -22.03 16.26
CA PRO A 290 -43.21 -21.19 15.30
C PRO A 290 -43.91 -22.05 14.24
N LEU A 291 -45.19 -21.75 14.04
CA LEU A 291 -46.06 -22.28 13.01
C LEU A 291 -45.53 -21.94 11.60
N GLU A 292 -45.47 -22.95 10.73
CA GLU A 292 -45.25 -22.81 9.30
C GLU A 292 -46.40 -22.03 8.63
N PRO A 293 -46.13 -21.11 7.68
CA PRO A 293 -47.17 -20.54 6.85
C PRO A 293 -47.63 -21.53 5.77
N PRO A 294 -48.93 -21.57 5.43
CA PRO A 294 -49.47 -22.50 4.45
C PRO A 294 -49.04 -22.17 3.02
N LEU A 295 -48.68 -23.21 2.28
CA LEU A 295 -48.50 -23.21 0.83
C LEU A 295 -49.80 -22.77 0.12
N PRO A 296 -49.75 -21.85 -0.86
CA PRO A 296 -50.90 -21.60 -1.71
C PRO A 296 -51.20 -22.81 -2.60
N ARG A 297 -52.47 -23.21 -2.56
CA ARG A 297 -53.08 -24.27 -3.36
C ARG A 297 -53.06 -23.94 -4.85
N ASP A 298 -52.90 -25.00 -5.62
CA ASP A 298 -53.12 -25.11 -7.05
C ASP A 298 -54.43 -24.42 -7.49
N SER A 299 -54.33 -23.56 -8.49
CA SER A 299 -55.47 -23.06 -9.26
C SER A 299 -55.25 -23.43 -10.72
N GLU A 300 -55.87 -24.54 -11.06
CA GLU A 300 -56.64 -24.83 -12.28
C GLU A 300 -56.13 -24.30 -13.63
N VAL A 301 -55.80 -25.30 -14.44
CA VAL A 301 -55.71 -25.33 -15.89
C VAL A 301 -56.96 -24.72 -16.54
N GLY A 302 -56.79 -23.61 -17.24
CA GLY A 302 -57.74 -23.05 -18.18
C GLY A 302 -57.13 -22.95 -19.57
N THR A 303 -57.31 -23.99 -20.38
CA THR A 303 -56.98 -24.02 -21.81
C THR A 303 -58.01 -23.16 -22.56
N SER A 304 -57.59 -22.08 -23.23
CA SER A 304 -58.34 -21.57 -24.37
C SER A 304 -57.44 -20.84 -25.36
N ALA A 305 -57.63 -21.19 -26.63
CA ALA A 305 -56.88 -20.74 -27.78
C ALA A 305 -57.50 -19.47 -28.41
N ALA A 306 -56.68 -18.86 -29.28
CA ALA A 306 -57.00 -17.95 -30.38
C ALA A 306 -56.92 -16.43 -30.13
N GLY A 307 -56.03 -15.80 -30.92
CA GLY A 307 -56.09 -14.39 -31.29
C GLY A 307 -54.74 -13.67 -31.23
N ASN A 308 -53.95 -13.73 -32.31
CA ASN A 308 -52.81 -12.81 -32.49
C ASN A 308 -53.36 -11.38 -32.68
N PRO A 309 -53.03 -10.41 -31.82
CA PRO A 309 -53.34 -9.02 -32.09
C PRO A 309 -52.40 -8.46 -33.18
N PRO A 310 -52.86 -7.49 -33.99
CA PRO A 310 -52.03 -6.86 -35.02
C PRO A 310 -50.84 -6.14 -34.38
N ALA A 311 -49.72 -6.11 -35.10
CA ALA A 311 -48.51 -5.39 -34.75
C ALA A 311 -48.82 -3.89 -34.60
N GLY A 312 -49.15 -3.46 -33.38
CA GLY A 312 -49.04 -2.09 -32.96
C GLY A 312 -47.56 -1.79 -32.69
N ASP A 313 -47.15 -0.57 -33.03
CA ASP A 313 -45.84 -0.06 -32.64
C ASP A 313 -45.58 -0.36 -31.15
N PRO A 314 -44.36 -0.79 -30.78
CA PRO A 314 -44.04 -1.07 -29.39
C PRO A 314 -44.40 0.18 -28.58
N PRO A 315 -45.11 0.04 -27.44
CA PRO A 315 -45.47 1.21 -26.67
C PRO A 315 -44.18 1.93 -26.29
N GLU A 316 -44.18 3.25 -26.41
CA GLU A 316 -43.11 4.11 -25.94
C GLU A 316 -43.10 4.01 -24.40
N TRP A 317 -42.34 3.04 -23.88
CA TRP A 317 -42.18 2.86 -22.44
C TRP A 317 -41.22 3.94 -21.97
N ASP A 318 -41.77 5.11 -21.69
CA ASP A 318 -41.14 6.22 -20.99
C ASP A 318 -40.90 5.82 -19.51
N LEU A 319 -39.99 4.85 -19.32
CA LEU A 319 -39.62 4.26 -18.04
C LEU A 319 -38.10 4.25 -17.93
N ARG A 320 -37.55 5.33 -17.36
CA ARG A 320 -36.43 5.33 -16.41
C ARG A 320 -36.07 6.78 -16.12
N GLU A 321 -36.47 7.28 -14.95
CA GLU A 321 -35.87 8.50 -14.42
C GLU A 321 -34.34 8.35 -14.50
N PRO A 322 -33.64 9.33 -15.10
CA PRO A 322 -32.19 9.28 -15.16
C PRO A 322 -31.67 9.19 -13.72
N LEU A 323 -30.95 8.11 -13.40
CA LEU A 323 -30.33 7.91 -12.09
C LEU A 323 -29.42 9.10 -11.79
N SER A 324 -29.97 10.05 -11.02
CA SER A 324 -29.28 11.27 -10.68
C SER A 324 -28.26 10.99 -9.60
N ASN A 325 -27.17 11.75 -9.58
CA ASN A 325 -26.21 11.68 -8.49
C ASN A 325 -26.88 11.97 -7.13
N ALA A 326 -27.98 12.74 -7.11
CA ALA A 326 -28.74 13.04 -5.90
C ALA A 326 -29.37 11.78 -5.31
N SER A 327 -30.10 11.01 -6.10
CA SER A 327 -30.72 9.75 -5.65
C SER A 327 -29.67 8.75 -5.15
N LEU A 328 -28.58 8.58 -5.89
CA LEU A 328 -27.49 7.67 -5.52
C LEU A 328 -26.76 8.10 -4.25
N ALA A 329 -26.56 9.41 -4.04
CA ALA A 329 -25.93 9.93 -2.85
C ALA A 329 -26.83 9.79 -1.61
N ALA A 330 -28.13 10.01 -1.75
CA ALA A 330 -29.11 9.80 -0.69
C ALA A 330 -29.16 8.33 -0.23
N ASP A 331 -29.30 7.39 -1.18
CA ASP A 331 -29.28 5.94 -0.90
C ASP A 331 -27.97 5.53 -0.18
N LEU A 332 -26.84 6.11 -0.58
CA LEU A 332 -25.54 5.78 0.01
C LEU A 332 -25.37 6.37 1.42
N LEU A 333 -25.92 7.56 1.67
CA LEU A 333 -25.98 8.16 3.01
C LEU A 333 -26.84 7.32 3.95
N GLU A 334 -28.01 6.85 3.50
CA GLU A 334 -28.86 5.96 4.30
C GLU A 334 -28.13 4.67 4.69
N LEU A 335 -27.36 4.08 3.76
CA LEU A 335 -26.52 2.92 4.07
C LEU A 335 -25.43 3.22 5.11
N ILE A 336 -24.80 4.39 5.04
CA ILE A 336 -23.78 4.83 6.02
C ILE A 336 -24.42 5.07 7.39
N GLU A 337 -25.61 5.64 7.45
CA GLU A 337 -26.33 5.89 8.70
C GLU A 337 -26.81 4.59 9.36
N ARG A 338 -27.22 3.61 8.55
CA ARG A 338 -27.67 2.30 9.04
C ARG A 338 -26.55 1.44 9.64
N ASP A 339 -25.33 1.55 9.12
CA ASP A 339 -24.18 0.73 9.54
C ASP A 339 -22.88 1.56 9.54
N PRO A 340 -22.71 2.50 10.49
CA PRO A 340 -21.65 3.52 10.43
C PRO A 340 -20.23 2.97 10.62
N ASP A 341 -20.07 1.75 11.13
CA ASP A 341 -18.77 1.14 11.42
C ASP A 341 -18.12 0.51 10.18
N ARG A 342 -18.86 0.42 9.07
CA ARG A 342 -18.34 -0.11 7.82
C ARG A 342 -17.47 0.94 7.12
N GLY A 343 -16.24 0.57 6.73
CA GLY A 343 -15.33 1.48 6.03
C GLY A 343 -15.69 1.75 4.57
N ARG A 344 -16.46 0.86 3.91
CA ARG A 344 -16.77 0.95 2.47
C ARG A 344 -18.19 0.54 2.12
N TYR A 345 -18.87 1.37 1.32
CA TYR A 345 -20.25 1.21 0.88
C TYR A 345 -20.33 1.25 -0.64
N THR A 346 -21.19 0.41 -1.22
CA THR A 346 -21.39 0.33 -2.67
C THR A 346 -22.84 0.02 -2.99
N LEU A 347 -23.40 0.77 -3.92
CA LEU A 347 -24.67 0.53 -4.59
C LEU A 347 -24.39 0.00 -6.00
N SER A 348 -25.21 -0.97 -6.44
CA SER A 348 -25.17 -1.50 -7.81
C SER A 348 -26.54 -1.34 -8.42
N ARG A 349 -26.62 -0.69 -9.59
CA ARG A 349 -27.86 -0.47 -10.34
C ARG A 349 -27.67 -0.92 -11.79
N LYS A 350 -28.65 -1.65 -12.32
CA LYS A 350 -28.73 -1.92 -13.76
C LYS A 350 -29.23 -0.67 -14.46
N VAL A 351 -28.54 -0.26 -15.51
CA VAL A 351 -28.83 0.93 -16.31
C VAL A 351 -28.96 0.55 -17.78
N GLN A 352 -29.49 1.43 -18.62
CA GLN A 352 -29.57 1.14 -20.05
C GLN A 352 -28.14 1.01 -20.62
N GLY A 353 -27.83 -0.15 -21.19
CA GLY A 353 -26.54 -0.44 -21.79
C GLY A 353 -25.43 -0.83 -20.80
N GLY A 354 -25.74 -1.16 -19.54
CA GLY A 354 -24.71 -1.59 -18.60
C GLY A 354 -25.11 -1.73 -17.13
N THR A 355 -24.09 -1.63 -16.27
CA THR A 355 -24.21 -1.65 -14.81
C THR A 355 -23.47 -0.46 -14.23
N LEU A 356 -24.14 0.29 -13.34
CA LEU A 356 -23.57 1.40 -12.58
C LEU A 356 -23.24 0.93 -11.17
N LEU A 357 -21.99 1.12 -10.75
CA LEU A 357 -21.54 0.98 -9.38
C LEU A 357 -21.27 2.38 -8.82
N PHE A 358 -21.92 2.74 -7.72
CA PHE A 358 -21.70 4.00 -7.02
C PHE A 358 -21.33 3.69 -5.57
N GLY A 359 -20.26 4.27 -5.04
CA GLY A 359 -19.83 3.91 -3.70
C GLY A 359 -18.92 4.93 -3.05
N ALA A 360 -18.68 4.70 -1.76
CA ALA A 360 -17.83 5.51 -0.92
C ALA A 360 -16.90 4.62 -0.09
N ASP A 361 -15.66 5.05 0.04
CA ASP A 361 -14.66 4.48 0.93
C ASP A 361 -14.32 5.55 1.97
N LEU A 362 -14.82 5.38 3.18
CA LEU A 362 -14.66 6.33 4.28
C LEU A 362 -13.24 6.30 4.85
N ASP A 363 -12.58 5.13 4.79
CA ASP A 363 -11.19 4.98 5.25
C ASP A 363 -10.22 5.74 4.32
N LEU A 364 -10.54 5.77 3.02
CA LEU A 364 -9.75 6.48 2.01
C LEU A 364 -10.25 7.90 1.71
N ASP A 365 -11.38 8.30 2.29
CA ASP A 365 -12.11 9.55 2.01
C ASP A 365 -12.35 9.76 0.50
N VAL A 366 -12.98 8.76 -0.14
CA VAL A 366 -13.25 8.76 -1.59
C VAL A 366 -14.71 8.42 -1.91
N VAL A 367 -15.31 9.17 -2.84
CA VAL A 367 -16.53 8.75 -3.56
C VAL A 367 -16.12 8.29 -4.97
N PHE A 368 -16.72 7.21 -5.46
CA PHE A 368 -16.44 6.70 -6.80
C PHE A 368 -17.72 6.30 -7.54
N ARG A 369 -17.66 6.43 -8.86
CA ARG A 369 -18.71 6.00 -9.78
C ARG A 369 -18.06 5.21 -10.91
N ILE A 370 -18.51 3.99 -11.15
CA ILE A 370 -18.01 3.12 -12.21
C ILE A 370 -19.19 2.69 -13.07
N TYR A 371 -19.15 3.08 -14.33
CA TYR A 371 -20.08 2.58 -15.34
C TYR A 371 -19.39 1.48 -16.13
N ARG A 372 -19.99 0.29 -16.18
CA ARG A 372 -19.54 -0.81 -17.03
C ARG A 372 -20.60 -1.08 -18.09
N GLY A 373 -20.26 -0.82 -19.34
CA GLY A 373 -21.11 -1.10 -20.49
C GLY A 373 -21.30 -2.60 -20.71
N ASP A 374 -22.37 -2.98 -21.40
CA ASP A 374 -22.63 -4.36 -21.80
C ASP A 374 -21.60 -4.87 -22.84
N ASP A 375 -20.92 -3.95 -23.53
CA ASP A 375 -19.76 -4.19 -24.40
C ASP A 375 -18.46 -4.44 -23.63
N GLY A 376 -18.49 -4.33 -22.29
CA GLY A 376 -17.33 -4.45 -21.42
C GLY A 376 -16.51 -3.17 -21.25
N ALA A 377 -16.86 -2.07 -21.93
CA ALA A 377 -16.20 -0.78 -21.72
C ALA A 377 -16.44 -0.28 -20.29
N GLU A 378 -15.42 0.32 -19.68
CA GLU A 378 -15.52 0.79 -18.29
C GLU A 378 -15.10 2.25 -18.18
N ARG A 379 -15.97 3.07 -17.57
CA ARG A 379 -15.70 4.47 -17.22
C ARG A 379 -15.70 4.63 -15.72
N ARG A 380 -14.70 5.34 -15.19
CA ARG A 380 -14.53 5.58 -13.75
C ARG A 380 -14.44 7.08 -13.49
N ASP A 381 -15.29 7.56 -12.60
CA ASP A 381 -15.19 8.89 -12.00
C ASP A 381 -14.87 8.74 -10.50
N ARG A 382 -14.04 9.65 -9.96
CA ARG A 382 -13.58 9.60 -8.57
C ARG A 382 -13.47 11.00 -7.99
N TRP A 383 -13.97 11.16 -6.77
CA TRP A 383 -13.87 12.37 -5.97
C TRP A 383 -13.15 12.04 -4.66
N ILE A 384 -12.12 12.82 -4.32
CA ILE A 384 -11.29 12.62 -3.14
C ILE A 384 -11.57 13.75 -2.15
N GLY A 385 -11.57 13.42 -0.86
CA GLY A 385 -11.78 14.36 0.23
C GLY A 385 -13.26 14.60 0.52
N HIS A 386 -13.58 14.86 1.78
CA HIS A 386 -14.87 15.38 2.23
C HIS A 386 -16.07 14.51 1.81
N VAL A 387 -15.95 13.18 1.87
CA VAL A 387 -16.98 12.24 1.39
C VAL A 387 -18.37 12.58 1.90
N ARG A 388 -18.53 12.78 3.21
CA ARG A 388 -19.85 13.09 3.81
C ARG A 388 -20.43 14.40 3.31
N HIS A 389 -19.60 15.43 3.10
CA HIS A 389 -20.07 16.72 2.57
C HIS A 389 -20.50 16.59 1.11
N ARG A 390 -19.68 15.92 0.28
CA ARG A 390 -19.99 15.69 -1.14
C ARG A 390 -21.28 14.90 -1.32
N LEU A 391 -21.46 13.84 -0.53
CA LEU A 391 -22.67 13.03 -0.58
C LEU A 391 -23.90 13.85 -0.15
N ARG A 392 -23.82 14.64 0.93
CA ARG A 392 -24.94 15.52 1.35
C ARG A 392 -25.25 16.57 0.30
N SER A 393 -24.23 17.30 -0.17
CA SER A 393 -24.37 18.27 -1.25
C SER A 393 -25.05 17.66 -2.47
N ALA A 394 -24.60 16.48 -2.93
CA ALA A 394 -25.22 15.81 -4.05
C ALA A 394 -26.67 15.37 -3.75
N ALA A 395 -26.95 14.82 -2.57
CA ALA A 395 -28.29 14.42 -2.14
C ALA A 395 -29.26 15.61 -2.11
N ASP A 396 -28.77 16.80 -1.73
CA ASP A 396 -29.53 18.06 -1.71
C ASP A 396 -29.65 18.72 -3.10
N GLY A 397 -29.25 18.02 -4.18
CA GLY A 397 -29.32 18.51 -5.57
C GLY A 397 -28.09 19.30 -6.04
N GLY A 398 -27.05 19.40 -5.21
CA GLY A 398 -25.76 19.98 -5.53
C GLY A 398 -24.84 19.05 -6.33
N SER A 399 -23.56 19.41 -6.42
CA SER A 399 -22.55 18.62 -7.14
C SER A 399 -21.72 17.73 -6.21
N LEU A 400 -21.30 16.57 -6.71
CA LEU A 400 -20.24 15.75 -6.09
C LEU A 400 -18.88 16.46 -6.11
N ASP A 401 -18.70 17.48 -6.95
CA ASP A 401 -17.51 18.33 -6.97
C ASP A 401 -17.48 19.35 -5.82
N ALA A 402 -18.60 19.55 -5.12
CA ALA A 402 -18.68 20.50 -4.02
C ALA A 402 -17.67 20.19 -2.91
N VAL A 403 -16.99 21.24 -2.44
CA VAL A 403 -16.07 21.19 -1.30
C VAL A 403 -16.55 22.20 -0.27
N PRO A 404 -16.38 21.92 1.04
CA PRO A 404 -16.75 22.88 2.07
C PRO A 404 -15.95 24.18 1.87
N ALA A 405 -16.61 25.32 2.09
CA ALA A 405 -15.94 26.61 2.06
C ALA A 405 -14.80 26.62 3.10
N GLN A 406 -13.60 27.07 2.68
CA GLN A 406 -12.44 27.16 3.56
C GLN A 406 -12.78 28.11 4.74
N GLY A 407 -12.92 27.56 5.95
CA GLY A 407 -13.23 28.32 7.16
C GLY A 407 -14.50 27.92 7.90
N ALA A 408 -15.31 26.99 7.38
CA ALA A 408 -16.39 26.36 8.14
C ALA A 408 -15.86 25.08 8.82
N SER A 409 -15.20 25.22 9.96
CA SER A 409 -14.77 24.11 10.82
C SER A 409 -15.49 24.14 12.17
#